data_AF-A0A7X1LKF3-F1
#
_entry.id   AF-A0A7X1LKF3-F1
#
_cell.length_a   1.000
_cell.length_b   1.000
_cell.length_c   1.000
_cell.angle_alpha   90.00
_cell.angle_beta   90.00
_cell.angle_gamma   90.00
#
_symmetry.space_group_name_H-M   'P 1'
#
loop_
_entity.id
_entity.type
_entity.pdbx_description
1 polymer ?
#
loop_
_entity_poly.entity_id
_entity_poly.type
_entity_poly.pdbx_seq_one_letter_code
_entity_poly.pdbx_strand_id
1 'polypeptide(L)'
;MDEKLFLLIDFINKKYNVKIYLNNNKKNKLGVYLKYIQNKNEKFELIKLCKKKLLESSYELNLSLDILTFFVLFHEIGHMLIEKSKIIQNEEYASYIAIKLLSQLNICTQNEMNEISNYFNNFEVISEKRKCELEVLAELFSYSLKKEKIIAL
;
A
#
# COMPACT_ATOMS: atom_id res chain seq x y z
N MET A 1 -9.46 15.55 0.57
CA MET A 1 -8.88 14.19 0.68
C MET A 1 -9.81 13.32 -0.14
N ASP A 2 -9.28 12.65 -1.14
CA ASP A 2 -10.07 11.82 -2.07
C ASP A 2 -11.02 10.89 -1.30
N GLU A 3 -12.30 10.88 -1.68
CA GLU A 3 -13.35 10.03 -1.08
C GLU A 3 -12.92 8.56 -1.05
N LYS A 4 -12.25 8.11 -2.12
CA LYS A 4 -11.71 6.75 -2.22
C LYS A 4 -10.67 6.44 -1.14
N LEU A 5 -9.82 7.41 -0.82
CA LEU A 5 -8.79 7.26 0.22
C LEU A 5 -9.44 7.13 1.60
N PHE A 6 -10.49 7.92 1.88
CA PHE A 6 -11.22 7.83 3.14
C PHE A 6 -11.90 6.47 3.29
N LEU A 7 -12.59 5.99 2.25
CA LEU A 7 -13.25 4.69 2.25
C LEU A 7 -12.25 3.54 2.43
N LEU A 8 -11.09 3.61 1.76
CA LEU A 8 -10.01 2.63 1.93
C LEU A 8 -9.48 2.62 3.37
N ILE A 9 -9.25 3.79 3.97
CA ILE A 9 -8.78 3.90 5.36
C ILE A 9 -9.82 3.30 6.33
N ASP A 10 -11.09 3.63 6.15
CA ASP A 10 -12.18 3.10 6.99
C ASP A 10 -12.31 1.58 6.87
N PHE A 11 -12.23 1.05 5.64
CA PHE A 11 -12.22 -0.38 5.38
C PHE A 11 -11.05 -1.10 6.06
N ILE A 12 -9.83 -0.58 5.92
CA ILE A 12 -8.64 -1.18 6.55
C ILE A 12 -8.78 -1.18 8.07
N ASN A 13 -9.24 -0.07 8.65
CA ASN A 13 -9.45 0.06 10.08
C ASN A 13 -10.47 -0.96 10.58
N LYS A 14 -11.65 -1.05 9.95
CA LYS A 14 -12.72 -1.96 10.36
C LYS A 14 -12.39 -3.43 10.14
N LYS A 15 -11.84 -3.78 8.97
CA LYS A 15 -11.66 -5.19 8.57
C LYS A 15 -10.38 -5.80 9.11
N TYR A 16 -9.30 -5.02 9.20
CA TYR A 16 -7.98 -5.54 9.59
C TYR A 16 -7.51 -5.05 10.96
N ASN A 17 -8.29 -4.18 11.63
CA ASN A 17 -7.91 -3.54 12.90
C ASN A 17 -6.55 -2.83 12.81
N VAL A 18 -6.27 -2.21 11.66
CA VAL A 18 -5.05 -1.44 11.41
C VAL A 18 -5.41 0.03 11.34
N LYS A 19 -4.85 0.84 12.25
CA LYS A 19 -5.08 2.30 12.19
C LYS A 19 -4.17 2.93 11.13
N ILE A 20 -4.69 3.85 10.34
CA ILE A 20 -3.91 4.60 9.34
C ILE A 20 -3.91 6.08 9.73
N TYR A 21 -2.73 6.71 9.73
CA TYR A 21 -2.59 8.14 10.02
C TYR A 21 -1.73 8.83 8.98
N LEU A 22 -2.22 9.98 8.49
CA LEU A 22 -1.38 10.95 7.80
C LEU A 22 -0.78 11.89 8.85
N ASN A 23 0.54 11.90 8.96
CA ASN A 23 1.26 12.80 9.86
C ASN A 23 2.14 13.79 9.07
N ASN A 24 2.51 14.88 9.73
CA ASN A 24 3.44 15.88 9.18
C ASN A 24 4.87 15.73 9.73
N ASN A 25 5.20 14.58 10.34
CA ASN A 25 6.49 14.43 11.02
C ASN A 25 7.63 14.32 10.00
N LYS A 26 8.75 15.00 10.26
CA LYS A 26 9.96 15.02 9.40
C LYS A 26 10.76 13.70 9.43
N LYS A 27 10.12 12.53 9.41
CA LYS A 27 10.85 11.27 9.22
C LYS A 27 11.28 11.14 7.76
N ASN A 28 12.37 10.40 7.52
CA ASN A 28 12.95 10.19 6.17
C ASN A 28 12.15 9.20 5.29
N LYS A 29 11.07 8.60 5.78
CA LYS A 29 10.26 7.61 5.03
C LYS A 29 8.91 8.19 4.60
N LEU A 30 8.43 7.77 3.42
CA LEU A 30 7.10 8.13 2.89
C LEU A 30 5.97 7.47 3.69
N GLY A 31 6.15 6.19 4.01
CA GLY A 31 5.23 5.37 4.79
C GLY A 31 5.99 4.50 5.80
N VAL A 32 5.25 3.94 6.75
CA VAL A 32 5.71 2.79 7.54
C VAL A 32 4.53 2.04 8.14
N TYR A 33 4.51 0.74 7.96
CA TYR A 33 3.69 -0.22 8.69
C TYR A 33 4.44 -0.68 9.96
N LEU A 34 3.75 -0.57 11.10
CA LEU A 34 4.29 -0.83 12.43
C LEU A 34 3.35 -1.74 13.19
N LYS A 35 3.95 -2.61 14.01
CA LYS A 35 3.25 -3.49 14.92
C LYS A 35 3.74 -3.26 16.34
N TYR A 36 2.79 -3.13 17.26
CA TYR A 36 3.02 -3.01 18.68
C TYR A 36 2.36 -4.17 19.39
N ILE A 37 3.09 -4.78 20.33
CA ILE A 37 2.54 -5.78 21.23
C ILE A 37 2.25 -5.07 22.54
N GLN A 38 0.97 -4.81 22.81
CA GLN A 38 0.51 -4.20 24.04
C GLN A 38 0.07 -5.34 24.96
N ASN A 39 1.03 -5.93 25.70
CA ASN A 39 0.86 -7.13 26.54
C ASN A 39 0.59 -8.44 25.77
N LYS A 40 0.50 -9.57 26.48
CA LYS A 40 0.48 -10.94 25.91
C LYS A 40 -0.65 -11.19 24.88
N ASN A 41 -1.73 -10.40 24.88
CA ASN A 41 -2.93 -10.68 24.10
C ASN A 41 -3.40 -9.56 23.15
N GLU A 42 -2.89 -8.33 23.23
CA GLU A 42 -3.32 -7.25 22.32
C GLU A 42 -2.21 -6.87 21.34
N LYS A 43 -2.51 -7.03 20.06
CA LYS A 43 -1.64 -6.60 18.96
C LYS A 43 -2.28 -5.36 18.34
N PHE A 44 -1.51 -4.28 18.30
CA PHE A 44 -1.91 -3.03 17.68
C PHE A 44 -1.09 -2.82 16.41
N GLU A 45 -1.76 -2.70 15.27
CA GLU A 45 -1.15 -2.51 13.97
C GLU A 45 -1.46 -1.11 13.44
N LEU A 46 -0.48 -0.51 12.77
CA LEU A 46 -0.48 0.92 12.47
C LEU A 46 0.27 1.23 11.18
N ILE A 47 -0.37 1.92 10.25
CA ILE A 47 0.28 2.52 9.08
C ILE A 47 0.39 4.04 9.31
N LYS A 48 1.60 4.58 9.13
CA LYS A 48 1.86 6.02 9.18
C LYS A 48 2.37 6.51 7.83
N LEU A 49 1.65 7.44 7.23
CA LEU A 49 2.09 8.15 6.03
C LEU A 49 2.63 9.54 6.41
N CYS A 50 3.71 9.98 5.77
CA CYS A 50 4.30 11.30 5.96
C CYS A 50 3.83 12.26 4.86
N LYS A 51 2.83 13.09 5.17
CA LYS A 51 2.22 14.01 4.19
C LYS A 51 3.23 15.00 3.60
N LYS A 52 4.16 15.51 4.42
CA LYS A 52 5.20 16.44 3.95
C LYS A 52 6.11 15.76 2.93
N LYS A 53 6.53 14.52 3.20
CA LYS A 53 7.42 13.77 2.31
C LYS A 53 6.72 13.32 1.03
N LEU A 54 5.46 12.88 1.13
CA LEU A 54 4.63 12.60 -0.04
C LEU A 54 4.52 13.83 -0.95
N LEU A 55 4.29 15.02 -0.37
CA LEU A 55 4.25 16.26 -1.14
C LEU A 55 5.60 16.58 -1.80
N GLU A 56 6.71 16.53 -1.05
CA GLU A 56 8.06 16.75 -1.60
C GLU A 56 8.36 15.77 -2.75
N SER A 57 8.17 14.47 -2.53
CA SER A 57 8.45 13.45 -3.54
C SER A 57 7.47 13.47 -4.72
N SER A 58 6.23 13.96 -4.55
CA SER A 58 5.31 14.13 -5.68
C SER A 58 5.87 15.12 -6.72
N TYR A 59 6.52 16.20 -6.26
CA TYR A 59 7.18 17.15 -7.15
C TYR A 59 8.46 16.55 -7.77
N GLU A 60 9.30 15.88 -6.98
CA GLU A 60 10.55 15.29 -7.46
C GLU A 60 10.31 14.21 -8.53
N LEU A 61 9.23 13.44 -8.38
CA LEU A 61 8.89 12.32 -9.26
C LEU A 61 7.93 12.70 -10.39
N ASN A 62 7.46 13.95 -10.43
CA ASN A 62 6.42 14.41 -11.36
C ASN A 62 5.15 13.55 -11.33
N LEU A 63 4.82 12.98 -10.17
CA LEU A 63 3.62 12.17 -9.95
C LEU A 63 2.56 12.98 -9.20
N SER A 64 1.28 12.72 -9.48
CA SER A 64 0.22 13.34 -8.67
C SER A 64 0.33 12.88 -7.20
N LEU A 65 0.06 13.81 -6.28
CA LEU A 65 0.11 13.53 -4.85
C LEU A 65 -0.83 12.38 -4.46
N ASP A 66 -2.01 12.31 -5.07
CA ASP A 66 -3.00 11.28 -4.77
C ASP A 66 -2.50 9.89 -5.20
N ILE A 67 -1.94 9.78 -6.41
CA ILE A 67 -1.40 8.50 -6.91
C ILE A 67 -0.22 8.04 -6.06
N LEU A 68 0.72 8.94 -5.76
CA LEU A 68 1.83 8.61 -4.88
C LEU A 68 1.35 8.19 -3.48
N THR A 69 0.31 8.85 -2.96
CA THR A 69 -0.30 8.49 -1.68
C THR A 69 -0.94 7.10 -1.72
N PHE A 70 -1.68 6.78 -2.78
CA PHE A 70 -2.25 5.44 -2.98
C PHE A 70 -1.16 4.38 -3.12
N PHE A 71 -0.12 4.63 -3.92
CA PHE A 71 1.00 3.71 -4.06
C PHE A 71 1.64 3.40 -2.70
N VAL A 72 2.04 4.44 -1.95
CA VAL A 72 2.69 4.26 -0.65
C VAL A 72 1.75 3.60 0.36
N LEU A 73 0.45 3.94 0.35
CA LEU A 73 -0.52 3.27 1.22
C LEU A 73 -0.64 1.77 0.87
N PHE A 74 -0.74 1.43 -0.41
CA PHE A 74 -0.79 0.03 -0.84
C PHE A 74 0.52 -0.72 -0.59
N HIS A 75 1.67 -0.03 -0.63
CA HIS A 75 2.95 -0.60 -0.23
C HIS A 75 2.93 -1.05 1.23
N GLU A 76 2.49 -0.17 2.13
CA GLU A 76 2.38 -0.50 3.56
C GLU A 76 1.29 -1.55 3.85
N ILE A 77 0.19 -1.53 3.08
CA ILE A 77 -0.80 -2.63 3.09
C ILE A 77 -0.17 -3.92 2.57
N GLY A 78 0.73 -3.86 1.58
CA GLY A 78 1.49 -4.98 1.06
C GLY A 78 2.30 -5.66 2.15
N HIS A 79 3.05 -4.90 2.95
CA HIS A 79 3.75 -5.41 4.14
C HIS A 79 2.79 -6.13 5.11
N MET A 80 1.63 -5.51 5.40
CA MET A 80 0.60 -6.10 6.24
C MET A 80 0.09 -7.44 5.67
N LEU A 81 -0.22 -7.51 4.37
CA LEU A 81 -0.73 -8.72 3.71
C LEU A 81 0.31 -9.84 3.69
N ILE A 82 1.56 -9.51 3.37
CA ILE A 82 2.71 -10.45 3.40
C ILE A 82 2.86 -11.05 4.80
N GLU A 83 2.80 -10.23 5.84
CA GLU A 83 2.93 -10.69 7.23
C GLU A 83 1.80 -11.64 7.61
N LYS A 84 0.54 -11.25 7.34
CA LYS A 84 -0.63 -12.08 7.67
C LYS A 84 -0.63 -13.41 6.90
N SER A 85 0.01 -13.43 5.73
CA SER A 85 0.15 -14.62 4.89
C SER A 85 1.37 -15.49 5.24
N LYS A 86 2.15 -15.09 6.25
CA LYS A 86 3.38 -15.78 6.70
C LYS A 86 4.46 -15.87 5.61
N ILE A 87 4.43 -14.96 4.63
CA ILE A 87 5.50 -14.79 3.65
C ILE A 87 6.61 -13.95 4.31
N ILE A 88 7.87 -14.22 3.96
CA ILE A 88 9.00 -13.44 4.45
C ILE A 88 8.87 -12.00 3.94
N GLN A 89 9.08 -11.03 4.84
CA GLN A 89 9.05 -9.61 4.50
C GLN A 89 10.16 -9.24 3.53
N ASN A 90 9.80 -8.48 2.51
CA ASN A 90 10.70 -7.99 1.49
C ASN A 90 10.06 -6.73 0.84
N GLU A 91 10.85 -5.69 0.62
CA GLU A 91 10.35 -4.41 0.11
C GLU A 91 9.85 -4.54 -1.33
N GLU A 92 10.56 -5.29 -2.18
CA GLU A 92 10.14 -5.53 -3.56
C GLU A 92 8.81 -6.28 -3.63
N TYR A 93 8.52 -7.17 -2.67
CA TYR A 93 7.22 -7.87 -2.59
C TYR A 93 6.08 -6.90 -2.25
N ALA A 94 6.30 -5.98 -1.31
CA ALA A 94 5.32 -4.98 -0.93
C ALA A 94 5.05 -4.00 -2.09
N SER A 95 6.11 -3.54 -2.77
CA SER A 95 5.98 -2.70 -3.96
C SER A 95 5.27 -3.42 -5.11
N TYR A 96 5.53 -4.72 -5.29
CA TYR A 96 4.89 -5.55 -6.32
C TYR A 96 3.38 -5.66 -6.08
N ILE A 97 2.97 -5.95 -4.84
CA ILE A 97 1.56 -5.95 -4.44
C ILE A 97 0.94 -4.57 -4.69
N ALA A 98 1.62 -3.48 -4.32
CA ALA A 98 1.10 -2.13 -4.49
C ALA A 98 0.80 -1.81 -5.96
N ILE A 99 1.71 -2.15 -6.86
CA ILE A 99 1.53 -1.99 -8.30
C ILE A 99 0.36 -2.83 -8.83
N LYS A 100 0.23 -4.09 -8.38
CA LYS A 100 -0.89 -4.94 -8.78
C LYS A 100 -2.22 -4.36 -8.29
N LEU A 101 -2.29 -3.83 -7.07
CA LEU A 101 -3.50 -3.21 -6.53
C LEU A 101 -3.89 -1.94 -7.28
N LEU A 102 -2.94 -1.04 -7.55
CA LEU A 102 -3.19 0.16 -8.35
C LEU A 102 -3.80 -0.17 -9.72
N SER A 103 -3.21 -1.16 -10.40
CA SER A 103 -3.69 -1.64 -11.71
C SER A 103 -5.07 -2.30 -11.61
N GLN A 104 -5.27 -3.24 -10.70
CA GLN A 104 -6.54 -3.97 -10.56
C GLN A 104 -7.73 -3.09 -10.13
N LEU A 105 -7.45 -1.97 -9.48
CA LEU A 105 -8.44 -1.02 -8.97
C LEU A 105 -8.60 0.21 -9.87
N ASN A 106 -7.90 0.28 -11.01
CA ASN A 106 -7.93 1.39 -11.96
C ASN A 106 -7.72 2.77 -11.30
N ILE A 107 -6.75 2.85 -10.37
CA ILE A 107 -6.48 4.08 -9.63
C ILE A 107 -5.60 5.05 -10.43
N CYS A 108 -4.78 4.53 -11.32
CA CYS A 108 -3.87 5.32 -12.15
C CYS A 108 -3.81 4.78 -13.58
N THR A 109 -3.41 5.65 -14.49
CA THR A 109 -3.20 5.35 -15.91
C THR A 109 -1.97 4.46 -16.12
N GLN A 110 -1.85 3.88 -17.31
CA GLN A 110 -0.67 3.08 -17.66
C GLN A 110 0.63 3.90 -17.62
N ASN A 111 0.57 5.19 -17.97
CA ASN A 111 1.74 6.07 -17.93
C ASN A 111 2.23 6.29 -16.49
N GLU A 112 1.31 6.61 -15.57
CA GLU A 112 1.61 6.79 -14.15
C GLU A 112 2.11 5.48 -13.50
N MET A 113 1.54 4.33 -13.91
CA MET A 113 2.04 3.01 -13.51
C MET A 113 3.47 2.76 -13.95
N ASN A 114 3.82 3.13 -15.18
CA ASN A 114 5.18 2.98 -15.70
C ASN A 114 6.16 3.87 -14.93
N GLU A 115 5.78 5.12 -14.63
CA GLU A 115 6.59 6.03 -13.81
C GLU A 115 6.84 5.45 -12.41
N ILE A 116 5.79 5.01 -11.70
CA ILE A 116 5.92 4.37 -10.39
C ILE A 116 6.84 3.12 -10.48
N SER A 117 6.65 2.29 -11.50
CA SER A 117 7.43 1.06 -11.68
C SER A 117 8.92 1.36 -11.84
N ASN A 118 9.27 2.38 -12.63
CA ASN A 118 10.65 2.77 -12.87
C ASN A 118 11.35 3.32 -11.62
N TYR A 119 10.63 4.05 -10.78
CA TYR A 119 11.22 4.68 -9.59
C TYR A 119 11.36 3.74 -8.40
N PHE A 120 10.40 2.84 -8.22
CA PHE A 120 10.29 2.08 -6.98
C PHE A 120 10.74 0.62 -7.09
N ASN A 121 11.10 0.10 -8.28
CA ASN A 121 11.25 -1.35 -8.45
C ASN A 121 12.36 -1.85 -9.36
N ASN A 122 12.88 -3.03 -8.95
CA ASN A 122 13.62 -3.94 -9.79
C ASN A 122 13.05 -5.37 -9.64
N PHE A 123 11.88 -5.61 -10.24
CA PHE A 123 11.09 -6.85 -10.04
C PHE A 123 11.69 -8.12 -10.65
N GLU A 124 12.77 -7.98 -11.42
CA GLU A 124 13.47 -9.10 -12.05
C GLU A 124 14.02 -10.10 -11.00
N VAL A 125 14.26 -9.64 -9.78
CA VAL A 125 14.80 -10.44 -8.67
C VAL A 125 13.72 -11.36 -8.04
N ILE A 126 12.43 -11.10 -8.28
CA ILE A 126 11.33 -11.91 -7.72
C ILE A 126 11.11 -13.13 -8.61
N SER A 127 11.22 -14.33 -8.04
CA SER A 127 10.94 -15.57 -8.77
C SER A 127 9.48 -15.66 -9.22
N GLU A 128 9.22 -16.33 -10.33
CA GLU A 128 7.87 -16.43 -10.90
C GLU A 128 6.86 -17.05 -9.94
N LYS A 129 7.25 -18.14 -9.27
CA LYS A 129 6.44 -18.75 -8.22
C LYS A 129 6.03 -17.73 -7.15
N ARG A 130 6.97 -16.88 -6.72
CA ARG A 130 6.68 -15.86 -5.71
C ARG A 130 5.77 -14.77 -6.25
N LYS A 131 5.95 -14.34 -7.50
CA LYS A 131 5.03 -13.40 -8.16
C LYS A 131 3.60 -13.93 -8.13
N CYS A 132 3.37 -15.18 -8.54
CA CYS A 132 2.03 -15.77 -8.50
C CYS A 132 1.41 -15.74 -7.09
N GLU A 133 2.18 -16.06 -6.05
CA GLU A 133 1.71 -15.99 -4.66
C GLU A 133 1.33 -14.55 -4.25
N LEU A 134 2.13 -13.55 -4.62
CA LEU A 134 1.85 -12.15 -4.34
C LEU A 134 0.66 -11.61 -5.14
N GLU A 135 0.49 -12.05 -6.38
CA GLU A 135 -0.68 -11.72 -7.21
C GLU A 135 -1.97 -12.22 -6.57
N VAL A 136 -1.98 -13.46 -6.07
CA VAL A 136 -3.14 -14.00 -5.35
C VAL A 136 -3.48 -13.15 -4.12
N LEU A 137 -2.48 -12.66 -3.37
CA LEU A 137 -2.74 -11.74 -2.25
C LEU A 137 -3.36 -10.43 -2.70
N ALA A 138 -2.86 -9.85 -3.79
CA ALA A 138 -3.40 -8.61 -4.36
C ALA A 138 -4.84 -8.83 -4.86
N GLU A 139 -5.12 -9.94 -5.54
CA GLU A 139 -6.44 -10.30 -6.05
C GLU A 139 -7.47 -10.50 -4.94
N LEU A 140 -7.14 -11.24 -3.89
CA LEU A 140 -8.04 -11.47 -2.76
C LEU A 140 -8.36 -10.16 -2.02
N PHE A 141 -7.36 -9.28 -1.90
CA PHE A 141 -7.55 -7.97 -1.29
C PHE A 141 -8.39 -7.04 -2.18
N SER A 142 -8.09 -6.94 -3.48
CA SER A 142 -8.84 -6.11 -4.41
C SER A 142 -10.29 -6.59 -4.60
N TYR A 143 -10.51 -7.91 -4.61
CA TYR A 143 -11.84 -8.50 -4.58
C TYR A 143 -12.63 -8.06 -3.34
N SER A 144 -11.99 -8.04 -2.17
CA SER A 144 -12.62 -7.58 -0.94
C SER A 144 -13.04 -6.10 -1.02
N LEU A 145 -12.20 -5.24 -1.59
CA LEU A 145 -12.52 -3.82 -1.79
C LEU A 145 -13.69 -3.61 -2.74
N LYS A 146 -13.70 -4.35 -3.86
CA LYS A 146 -14.77 -4.29 -4.87
C LYS A 146 -16.10 -4.78 -4.29
N LYS A 147 -16.08 -5.89 -3.54
CA LYS A 147 -17.27 -6.45 -2.88
C LYS A 147 -17.92 -5.46 -1.91
N GLU A 148 -17.11 -4.73 -1.14
CA GLU A 148 -17.58 -3.71 -0.19
C GLU A 148 -17.81 -2.33 -0.84
N LYS A 149 -17.69 -2.22 -2.18
CA LYS A 149 -17.86 -0.98 -2.96
C LYS A 149 -16.98 0.18 -2.49
N ILE A 150 -15.80 -0.12 -1.95
CA ILE A 150 -14.83 0.89 -1.46
C ILE A 150 -14.23 1.68 -2.61
N ILE A 151 -13.93 1.00 -3.71
CA ILE A 151 -13.53 1.59 -4.97
C ILE A 151 -14.48 1.05 -6.02
N ALA A 152 -15.38 1.90 -6.51
CA ALA A 152 -16.21 1.61 -7.66
C ALA A 152 -15.35 1.72 -8.93
N LEU A 153 -15.47 0.71 -9.80
CA LEU A 153 -15.01 0.75 -11.18
C LEU A 153 -15.95 1.64 -12.00
#